data_AF-A6PWV3-F1
#
_entry.id   AF-A6PWV3-F1
#
_cell.length_a   1.000
_cell.length_b   1.000
_cell.length_c   1.000
_cell.angle_alpha   90.00
_cell.angle_beta   90.00
_cell.angle_gamma   90.00
#
_symmetry.space_group_name_H-M   'P 1'
#
loop_
_entity.id
_entity.type
_entity.pdbx_description
1 polymer ?
#
loop_
_entity_poly.entity_id
_entity_poly.type
_entity_poly.pdbx_seq_one_letter_code
_entity_poly.pdbx_strand_id
1 'polypeptide(L)'
;MGDLWVLLFSSLSLAAFHGVRGCLECDPKFTEDVRTLLGNLVPLEVPDRNQLLDRQHKEITHISSKVSHKDKMLRLLAVRNVIKLREWLKDEFYRLGNETWKGVFIIQGNLLEIRQNLEKKLTQIIKNFSEVACSEDCIVIEGPVLDCWNCLRMTTRCFKGDYCQDEDPKTAENREISLYLIFIAEAVILASAVLLFHVCISHRRKMKAIRRTLKTYLEKKLEELVEMIYKDDGEKNLEFGRSNSNSLTGEPTCAESEMQTGT
;
A
#
# COMPACT_ATOMS: atom_id res chain seq x y z
N MET A 1 -2.81 21.05 24.05
CA MET A 1 -1.36 20.86 23.83
C MET A 1 -1.11 20.04 22.55
N GLY A 2 -1.80 20.34 21.43
CA GLY A 2 -1.70 19.59 20.17
C GLY A 2 -0.97 20.33 19.05
N ASP A 3 -0.92 21.66 19.10
CA ASP A 3 -0.34 22.48 18.02
C ASP A 3 1.18 22.59 18.03
N LEU A 4 1.84 22.32 19.16
CA LEU A 4 3.30 22.42 19.25
C LEU A 4 4.02 21.29 18.52
N TRP A 5 3.39 20.11 18.43
CA TRP A 5 3.95 18.93 17.77
C TRP A 5 3.92 19.04 16.25
N VAL A 6 2.91 19.70 15.69
CA VAL A 6 2.79 19.93 14.24
C VAL A 6 3.90 20.87 13.75
N LEU A 7 4.24 21.89 14.53
CA LEU A 7 5.34 22.81 14.21
C LEU A 7 6.73 22.15 14.30
N LEU A 8 6.91 21.22 15.25
CA LEU A 8 8.14 20.43 15.38
C LEU A 8 8.33 19.44 14.23
N PHE A 9 7.26 18.78 13.76
CA PHE A 9 7.34 17.89 12.60
C PHE A 9 7.49 18.65 11.27
N SER A 10 6.88 19.83 11.13
CA SER A 10 7.05 20.67 9.94
C SER A 10 8.46 21.23 9.81
N SER A 11 9.09 21.65 10.92
CA SER A 11 10.46 22.20 10.89
C SER A 11 11.54 21.13 10.64
N LEU A 12 11.34 19.90 11.12
CA LEU A 12 12.23 18.78 10.83
C LEU A 12 12.18 18.34 9.35
N SER A 13 11.02 18.52 8.72
CA SER A 13 10.83 18.22 7.29
C SER A 13 11.55 19.23 6.38
N LEU A 14 11.72 20.49 6.81
CA LEU A 14 12.37 21.54 6.02
C LEU A 14 13.90 21.45 6.03
N ALA A 15 14.51 20.94 7.10
CA ALA A 15 15.96 20.73 7.19
C ALA A 15 16.43 19.52 6.36
N ALA A 16 15.56 18.55 6.10
CA ALA A 16 15.89 17.37 5.27
C ALA A 16 15.91 17.67 3.75
N PHE A 17 15.47 18.85 3.34
CA PHE A 17 15.59 19.33 1.95
C PHE A 17 16.76 20.31 1.75
N HIS A 18 17.82 20.25 2.57
CA HIS A 18 19.09 20.83 2.16
C HIS A 18 19.48 20.20 0.83
N GLY A 19 19.38 21.02 -0.23
CA GLY A 19 19.17 20.61 -1.61
C GLY A 19 20.04 19.42 -2.00
N VAL A 20 19.38 18.35 -2.45
CA VAL A 20 20.02 17.17 -3.02
C VAL A 20 21.01 17.65 -4.06
N ARG A 21 22.30 17.55 -3.74
CA ARG A 21 23.35 17.91 -4.69
C ARG A 21 23.54 16.76 -5.65
N GLY A 22 23.81 17.10 -6.91
CA GLY A 22 24.30 16.12 -7.87
C GLY A 22 25.83 16.02 -7.85
N CYS A 23 26.36 14.97 -8.48
CA CYS A 23 27.80 14.71 -8.49
C CYS A 23 28.64 15.87 -9.03
N LEU A 24 28.14 16.61 -10.02
CA LEU A 24 28.85 17.73 -10.64
C LEU A 24 28.82 18.98 -9.76
N GLU A 25 27.75 19.20 -9.00
CA GLU A 25 27.65 20.31 -8.03
C GLU A 25 28.63 20.17 -6.86
N CYS A 26 29.11 18.95 -6.60
CA CYS A 26 30.14 18.69 -5.62
C CYS A 26 31.56 19.13 -6.05
N ASP A 27 31.75 19.48 -7.32
CA ASP A 27 32.99 20.07 -7.82
C ASP A 27 32.81 21.58 -8.01
N PRO A 28 33.31 22.44 -7.11
CA PRO A 28 33.14 23.89 -7.22
C PRO A 28 33.65 24.47 -8.55
N LYS A 29 34.70 23.84 -9.12
CA LYS A 29 35.24 24.25 -10.42
C LYS A 29 34.26 24.03 -11.56
N PHE A 30 33.39 23.03 -11.47
CA PHE A 30 32.35 22.80 -12.48
C PHE A 30 31.42 24.00 -12.59
N THR A 31 30.91 24.49 -11.45
CA THR A 31 30.02 25.66 -11.41
C THR A 31 30.71 26.93 -11.93
N GLU A 32 31.98 27.12 -11.60
CA GLU A 32 32.79 28.25 -12.07
C GLU A 32 33.10 28.18 -13.57
N ASP A 33 33.50 27.01 -14.07
CA ASP A 33 33.77 26.75 -15.49
C ASP A 33 32.50 27.02 -16.33
N VAL A 34 31.34 26.47 -15.91
CA VAL A 34 30.05 26.69 -16.62
C VAL A 34 29.72 28.17 -16.70
N ARG A 35 29.86 28.93 -15.61
CA ARG A 35 29.57 30.37 -15.59
C ARG A 35 30.48 31.14 -16.54
N THR A 36 31.78 30.84 -16.52
CA THR A 36 32.78 31.51 -17.35
C THR A 36 32.57 31.19 -18.84
N LEU A 37 32.37 29.92 -19.17
CA LEU A 37 32.20 29.47 -20.56
C LEU A 37 30.90 29.98 -21.17
N LEU A 38 29.79 29.97 -20.43
CA LEU A 38 28.54 30.57 -20.90
C LEU A 38 28.71 32.06 -21.21
N GLY A 39 29.45 32.79 -20.38
CA GLY A 39 29.77 34.20 -20.61
C GLY A 39 30.49 34.44 -21.93
N ASN A 40 31.36 33.52 -22.36
CA ASN A 40 32.10 33.66 -23.61
C ASN A 40 31.28 33.32 -24.86
N LEU A 41 30.17 32.58 -24.71
CA LEU A 41 29.32 32.16 -25.85
C LEU A 41 28.36 33.24 -26.35
N VAL A 42 27.90 34.14 -25.47
CA VAL A 42 26.86 35.12 -25.79
C VAL A 42 27.48 36.52 -25.94
N PRO A 43 27.39 37.14 -27.14
CA PRO A 43 27.90 38.49 -27.37
C PRO A 43 27.31 39.52 -26.41
N LEU A 44 28.07 40.57 -26.09
CA LEU A 44 27.69 41.58 -25.10
C LEU A 44 26.48 42.43 -25.55
N GLU A 45 26.23 42.49 -26.85
CA GLU A 45 25.18 43.29 -27.49
C GLU A 45 23.78 42.66 -27.37
N VAL A 46 23.69 41.42 -26.89
CA VAL A 46 22.41 40.70 -26.75
C VAL A 46 21.56 41.33 -25.63
N PRO A 47 20.30 41.74 -25.90
CA PRO A 47 19.39 42.22 -24.86
C PRO A 47 19.17 41.16 -23.77
N ASP A 48 19.08 41.60 -22.51
CA ASP A 48 18.85 40.73 -21.34
C ASP A 48 19.88 39.59 -21.17
N ARG A 49 21.09 39.78 -21.70
CA ARG A 49 22.18 38.79 -21.65
C ARG A 49 22.39 38.19 -20.27
N ASN A 50 22.41 39.01 -19.21
CA ASN A 50 22.66 38.52 -17.85
C ASN A 50 21.55 37.57 -17.37
N GLN A 51 20.29 37.85 -17.69
CA GLN A 51 19.16 36.98 -17.35
C GLN A 51 19.21 35.67 -18.13
N LEU A 52 19.58 35.73 -19.41
CA LEU A 52 19.79 34.55 -20.25
C LEU A 52 20.88 33.65 -19.68
N LEU A 53 22.04 34.23 -19.33
CA LEU A 53 23.18 33.50 -18.79
C LEU A 53 22.88 32.89 -17.42
N ASP A 54 22.24 33.64 -16.51
CA ASP A 54 21.85 33.12 -15.19
C ASP A 54 20.88 31.94 -15.31
N ARG A 55 19.91 32.04 -16.23
CA ARG A 55 18.99 30.94 -16.54
C ARG A 55 19.74 29.71 -17.05
N GLN A 56 20.61 29.86 -18.04
CA GLN A 56 21.37 28.74 -18.59
C GLN A 56 22.33 28.12 -17.59
N HIS A 57 22.96 28.95 -16.75
CA HIS A 57 23.82 28.49 -15.67
C HIS A 57 23.03 27.59 -14.70
N LYS A 58 21.89 28.06 -14.18
CA LYS A 58 21.01 27.26 -13.32
C LYS A 58 20.53 25.98 -13.99
N GLU A 59 20.12 26.07 -15.25
CA GLU A 59 19.62 24.93 -16.02
C GLU A 59 20.70 23.85 -16.24
N ILE A 60 21.97 24.23 -16.40
CA ILE A 60 23.09 23.28 -16.57
C ILE A 60 23.53 22.71 -15.22
N THR A 61 23.69 23.54 -14.18
CA THR A 61 24.14 23.08 -12.87
C THR A 61 23.13 22.14 -12.21
N HIS A 62 21.84 22.38 -12.41
CA HIS A 62 20.79 21.57 -11.80
C HIS A 62 20.61 20.19 -12.45
N ILE A 63 21.20 19.93 -13.63
CA ILE A 63 21.11 18.61 -14.29
C ILE A 63 21.63 17.50 -13.40
N SER A 64 22.68 17.76 -12.64
CA SER A 64 23.24 16.72 -11.79
C SER A 64 22.28 16.25 -10.71
N SER A 65 21.37 17.10 -10.25
CA SER A 65 20.32 16.74 -9.28
C SER A 65 19.12 16.00 -9.90
N LYS A 66 18.97 16.01 -11.24
CA LYS A 66 17.89 15.28 -11.93
C LYS A 66 18.11 13.76 -11.95
N VAL A 67 19.37 13.32 -11.88
CA VAL A 67 19.66 11.90 -11.71
C VAL A 67 19.12 11.50 -10.36
N SER A 68 18.21 10.52 -10.33
CA SER A 68 17.52 10.11 -9.11
C SER A 68 18.49 9.44 -8.14
N HIS A 69 19.19 10.27 -7.37
CA HIS A 69 20.00 9.86 -6.24
C HIS A 69 19.14 9.32 -5.08
N LYS A 70 17.80 9.24 -5.21
CA LYS A 70 16.97 8.51 -4.24
C LYS A 70 17.41 7.04 -4.15
N ASP A 71 17.73 6.44 -5.29
CA ASP A 71 18.39 5.14 -5.34
C ASP A 71 19.84 5.29 -4.85
N LYS A 72 20.16 4.63 -3.72
CA LYS A 72 21.48 4.70 -3.11
C LYS A 72 22.58 4.16 -4.05
N MET A 73 22.24 3.25 -4.97
CA MET A 73 23.17 2.77 -6.00
C MET A 73 23.66 3.89 -6.92
N LEU A 74 22.82 4.89 -7.18
CA LEU A 74 23.13 5.97 -8.10
C LEU A 74 23.79 7.18 -7.41
N ARG A 75 24.28 7.04 -6.19
CA ARG A 75 24.92 8.14 -5.42
C ARG A 75 26.43 8.17 -5.52
N LEU A 76 27.04 7.07 -5.95
CA LEU A 76 28.48 6.92 -5.89
C LEU A 76 29.11 7.18 -7.26
N LEU A 77 30.21 7.95 -7.25
CA LEU A 77 30.98 8.19 -8.46
C LEU A 77 32.45 8.47 -8.15
N ALA A 78 33.38 7.83 -8.87
CA ALA A 78 34.80 8.18 -8.76
C ALA A 78 35.05 9.66 -9.10
N VAL A 79 35.89 10.34 -8.31
CA VAL A 79 36.27 11.75 -8.56
C VAL A 79 36.87 11.93 -9.96
N ARG A 80 37.61 10.94 -10.46
CA ARG A 80 38.16 10.94 -11.83
C ARG A 80 37.06 11.05 -12.89
N ASN A 81 35.91 10.41 -12.68
CA ASN A 81 34.81 10.46 -13.63
C ASN A 81 34.09 11.83 -13.60
N VAL A 82 33.99 12.45 -12.43
CA VAL A 82 33.50 13.85 -12.29
C VAL A 82 34.39 14.80 -13.09
N ILE A 83 35.71 14.65 -12.96
CA ILE A 83 36.69 15.47 -13.71
C ILE A 83 36.55 15.24 -15.22
N LYS A 84 36.45 13.99 -15.68
CA LYS A 84 36.23 13.67 -17.10
C LYS A 84 34.96 14.29 -17.66
N LEU A 85 33.87 14.29 -16.90
CA LEU A 85 32.61 14.93 -17.29
C LEU A 85 32.75 16.46 -17.40
N ARG A 86 33.45 17.08 -16.44
CA ARG A 86 33.78 18.51 -16.50
C ARG A 86 34.60 18.83 -17.74
N GLU A 87 35.66 18.08 -18.01
CA GLU A 87 36.51 18.25 -19.21
C GLU A 87 35.72 18.09 -20.51
N TRP A 88 34.92 17.03 -20.62
CA TRP A 88 34.03 16.84 -21.78
C TRP A 88 33.11 18.04 -21.98
N LEU A 89 32.48 18.55 -20.91
CA LEU A 89 31.60 19.70 -21.01
C LEU A 89 32.35 20.95 -21.52
N LYS A 90 33.59 21.18 -21.05
CA LYS A 90 34.43 22.29 -21.54
C LYS A 90 34.67 22.17 -23.04
N ASP A 91 34.97 20.97 -23.54
CA ASP A 91 35.19 20.73 -24.97
C ASP A 91 33.93 21.02 -25.80
N GLU A 92 32.74 20.67 -25.29
CA GLU A 92 31.46 21.00 -25.92
C GLU A 92 31.25 22.51 -26.01
N PHE A 93 31.55 23.24 -24.92
CA PHE A 93 31.48 24.70 -24.89
C PHE A 93 32.47 25.35 -25.85
N TYR A 94 33.72 24.87 -25.91
CA TYR A 94 34.71 25.40 -26.84
C TYR A 94 34.31 25.14 -28.30
N ARG A 95 33.78 23.95 -28.62
CA ARG A 95 33.28 23.66 -29.96
C ARG A 95 32.15 24.61 -30.34
N LEU A 96 31.20 24.84 -29.42
CA LEU A 96 30.09 25.76 -29.64
C LEU A 96 30.55 27.22 -29.79
N GLY A 97 31.58 27.64 -29.05
CA GLY A 97 32.15 28.99 -29.12
C GLY A 97 32.98 29.25 -30.39
N ASN A 98 33.47 28.20 -31.05
CA ASN A 98 34.18 28.31 -32.33
C ASN A 98 33.24 28.39 -33.54
N GLU A 99 31.94 28.14 -33.36
CA GLU A 99 30.95 28.35 -34.42
C GLU A 99 30.62 29.83 -34.60
N THR A 100 30.19 30.22 -35.79
CA THR A 100 29.66 31.56 -36.02
C THR A 100 28.39 31.80 -35.21
N TRP A 101 28.27 32.98 -34.61
CA TRP A 101 27.07 33.36 -33.86
C TRP A 101 25.85 33.41 -34.78
N LYS A 102 24.83 32.60 -34.49
CA LYS A 102 23.59 32.45 -35.28
C LYS A 102 22.36 33.03 -34.58
N GLY A 103 22.53 33.73 -33.45
CA GLY A 103 21.44 34.31 -32.67
C GLY A 103 21.02 33.49 -31.44
N VAL A 104 20.19 34.13 -30.59
CA VAL A 104 19.85 33.64 -29.24
C VAL A 104 19.08 32.31 -29.26
N PHE A 105 18.15 32.13 -30.20
CA PHE A 105 17.35 30.90 -30.26
C PHE A 105 18.21 29.67 -30.62
N ILE A 106 19.18 29.85 -31.53
CA ILE A 106 20.07 28.76 -31.95
C ILE A 106 20.99 28.35 -30.79
N ILE A 107 21.58 29.32 -30.07
CA ILE A 107 22.44 28.99 -28.93
C ILE A 107 21.65 28.29 -27.81
N GLN A 108 20.41 28.70 -27.54
CA GLN A 108 19.55 28.03 -26.57
C GLN A 108 19.22 26.58 -26.97
N GLY A 109 18.99 26.33 -28.27
CA GLY A 109 18.82 24.99 -28.82
C GLY A 109 20.05 24.11 -28.62
N ASN A 110 21.23 24.62 -28.96
CA ASN A 110 22.50 23.90 -28.79
C ASN A 110 22.80 23.63 -27.30
N LEU A 111 22.52 24.60 -26.42
CA LEU A 111 22.66 24.40 -24.97
C LEU A 111 21.67 23.37 -24.43
N LEU A 112 20.44 23.31 -24.95
CA LEU A 112 19.49 22.23 -24.61
C LEU A 112 20.03 20.84 -25.00
N GLU A 113 20.64 20.71 -26.18
CA GLU A 113 21.26 19.46 -26.62
C GLU A 113 22.44 19.05 -25.73
N ILE A 114 23.34 19.99 -25.41
CA ILE A 114 24.48 19.75 -24.49
C ILE A 114 23.95 19.26 -23.13
N ARG A 115 22.88 19.86 -22.62
CA ARG A 115 22.24 19.46 -21.36
C ARG A 115 21.72 18.03 -21.39
N GLN A 116 21.00 17.65 -22.44
CA GLN A 116 20.48 16.30 -22.61
C GLN A 116 21.62 15.27 -22.72
N ASN A 117 22.67 15.60 -23.45
CA ASN A 117 23.86 14.76 -23.58
C ASN A 117 24.62 14.61 -22.24
N LEU A 118 24.72 15.70 -21.46
CA LEU A 118 25.31 15.67 -20.12
C LEU A 118 24.52 14.76 -19.18
N GLU A 119 23.19 14.90 -19.16
CA GLU A 119 22.29 14.07 -18.34
C GLU A 119 22.42 12.58 -18.68
N LYS A 120 22.44 12.24 -19.98
CA LYS A 120 22.64 10.88 -20.46
C LYS A 120 24.00 10.32 -20.06
N LYS A 121 25.08 11.08 -20.28
CA LYS A 121 26.45 10.66 -19.92
C LYS A 121 26.62 10.47 -18.42
N LEU A 122 26.10 11.40 -17.61
CA LEU A 122 26.14 11.32 -16.16
C LEU A 122 25.41 10.06 -15.67
N THR A 123 24.19 9.85 -16.14
CA THR A 123 23.38 8.67 -15.78
C THR A 123 24.09 7.37 -16.14
N GLN A 124 24.64 7.28 -17.35
CA GLN A 124 25.35 6.09 -17.82
C GLN A 124 26.62 5.81 -17.01
N ILE A 125 27.44 6.84 -16.76
CA ILE A 125 28.69 6.70 -16.01
C ILE A 125 28.41 6.27 -14.56
N ILE A 126 27.37 6.85 -13.92
CA ILE A 126 26.98 6.46 -12.56
C ILE A 126 26.53 4.99 -12.54
N LYS A 127 25.67 4.56 -13.47
CA LYS A 127 25.22 3.17 -13.57
C LYS A 127 26.40 2.20 -13.73
N ASN A 128 27.26 2.45 -14.72
CA ASN A 128 28.44 1.62 -14.97
C ASN A 128 29.38 1.59 -13.75
N PHE A 129 29.55 2.73 -13.07
CA PHE A 129 30.35 2.78 -11.84
C PHE A 129 29.72 1.93 -10.73
N SER A 130 28.41 2.06 -10.52
CA SER A 130 27.68 1.29 -9.49
C SER A 130 27.73 -0.22 -9.76
N GLU A 131 27.58 -0.65 -11.02
CA GLU A 131 27.65 -2.06 -11.40
C GLU A 131 29.03 -2.67 -11.08
N VAL A 132 30.12 -1.93 -11.34
CA VAL A 132 31.48 -2.40 -11.01
C VAL A 132 31.73 -2.36 -9.50
N ALA A 133 31.37 -1.26 -8.84
CA ALA A 133 31.64 -1.05 -7.41
C ALA A 133 30.83 -1.96 -6.48
N CYS A 134 29.70 -2.48 -6.98
CA CYS A 134 28.79 -3.40 -6.30
C CYS A 134 28.90 -4.85 -6.79
N SER A 135 29.76 -5.15 -7.76
CA SER A 135 29.99 -6.52 -8.23
C SER A 135 30.67 -7.37 -7.16
N GLU A 136 30.40 -8.68 -7.15
CA GLU A 136 31.03 -9.64 -6.22
C GLU A 136 32.56 -9.61 -6.32
N ASP A 137 33.07 -9.52 -7.55
CA ASP A 137 34.50 -9.47 -7.89
C ASP A 137 35.11 -8.05 -7.82
N CYS A 138 34.39 -7.08 -7.25
CA CYS A 138 34.69 -5.65 -7.23
C CYS A 138 36.15 -5.30 -7.61
N ILE A 139 36.33 -4.88 -8.86
CA ILE A 139 37.65 -4.51 -9.35
C ILE A 139 38.03 -3.17 -8.73
N VAL A 140 39.23 -3.12 -8.16
CA VAL A 140 39.78 -1.94 -7.48
C VAL A 140 39.73 -0.71 -8.40
N ILE A 141 38.83 0.22 -8.09
CA ILE A 141 38.71 1.48 -8.83
C ILE A 141 39.81 2.44 -8.36
N GLU A 142 40.50 3.09 -9.31
CA GLU A 142 41.54 4.07 -9.00
C GLU A 142 40.95 5.38 -8.45
N GLY A 143 41.41 5.78 -7.26
CA GLY A 143 41.15 7.09 -6.66
C GLY A 143 40.01 7.12 -5.64
N PRO A 144 39.74 8.30 -5.04
CA PRO A 144 38.64 8.46 -4.09
C PRO A 144 37.28 8.42 -4.79
N VAL A 145 36.29 7.88 -4.09
CA VAL A 145 34.89 7.83 -4.50
C VAL A 145 34.14 8.99 -3.85
N LEU A 146 33.21 9.58 -4.57
CA LEU A 146 32.38 10.68 -4.09
C LEU A 146 30.96 10.16 -3.81
N ASP A 147 30.43 10.44 -2.63
CA ASP A 147 28.98 10.41 -2.37
C ASP A 147 28.40 11.74 -2.88
N CYS A 148 27.69 11.67 -3.99
CA CYS A 148 27.16 12.83 -4.69
C CYS A 148 26.09 13.57 -3.88
N TRP A 149 25.39 12.89 -2.98
CA TRP A 149 24.33 13.51 -2.18
C TRP A 149 24.91 14.48 -1.15
N ASN A 150 25.96 14.04 -0.45
CA ASN A 150 26.60 14.81 0.64
C ASN A 150 27.90 15.51 0.22
N CYS A 151 28.38 15.27 -1.01
CA CYS A 151 29.69 15.66 -1.50
C CYS A 151 30.86 15.13 -0.63
N LEU A 152 30.66 13.98 0.04
CA LEU A 152 31.67 13.37 0.89
C LEU A 152 32.65 12.54 0.05
N ARG A 153 33.94 12.71 0.27
CA ARG A 153 34.97 11.87 -0.35
C ARG A 153 35.25 10.65 0.52
N MET A 154 35.06 9.48 -0.06
CA MET A 154 35.27 8.18 0.55
C MET A 154 36.53 7.53 -0.04
N THR A 155 37.29 6.84 0.80
CA THR A 155 38.47 6.06 0.39
C THR A 155 38.13 4.61 0.05
N THR A 156 36.95 4.15 0.46
CA THR A 156 36.40 2.84 0.15
C THR A 156 36.13 2.72 -1.36
N ARG A 157 36.50 1.57 -1.93
CA ARG A 157 36.41 1.32 -3.37
C ARG A 157 35.30 0.33 -3.74
N CYS A 158 35.00 -0.59 -2.83
CA CYS A 158 33.97 -1.62 -2.98
C CYS A 158 32.88 -1.38 -1.96
N PHE A 159 31.63 -1.41 -2.42
CA PHE A 159 30.48 -1.11 -1.59
C PHE A 159 29.61 -2.36 -1.45
N LYS A 160 28.88 -2.44 -0.34
CA LYS A 160 27.92 -3.50 -0.01
C LYS A 160 26.75 -2.90 0.75
N GLY A 161 25.68 -3.66 0.90
CA GLY A 161 24.51 -3.24 1.68
C GLY A 161 23.69 -2.19 0.94
N ASP A 162 23.30 -1.17 1.69
CA ASP A 162 22.49 -0.02 1.27
C ASP A 162 22.89 0.62 -0.07
N TYR A 163 24.19 0.71 -0.37
CA TYR A 163 24.69 1.32 -1.61
C TYR A 163 24.57 0.41 -2.83
N CYS A 164 24.39 -0.90 -2.64
CA CYS A 164 24.38 -1.88 -3.71
C CYS A 164 23.05 -2.62 -3.85
N GLN A 165 22.00 -2.13 -3.17
CA GLN A 165 20.73 -2.83 -3.02
C GLN A 165 20.90 -4.27 -2.49
N ASP A 166 22.02 -4.58 -1.83
CA ASP A 166 22.05 -5.76 -0.99
C ASP A 166 21.07 -5.45 0.13
N GLU A 167 19.88 -6.06 0.08
CA GLU A 167 18.95 -6.00 1.20
C GLU A 167 19.75 -6.46 2.42
N ASP A 168 19.89 -5.58 3.43
CA ASP A 168 20.45 -6.01 4.72
C ASP A 168 19.69 -7.30 5.08
N PRO A 169 20.37 -8.41 5.39
CA PRO A 169 19.69 -9.67 5.68
C PRO A 169 18.56 -9.50 6.68
N LYS A 170 18.68 -8.54 7.62
CA LYS A 170 17.61 -8.17 8.55
C LYS A 170 16.40 -7.51 7.89
N THR A 171 16.61 -6.69 6.88
CA THR A 171 15.53 -6.04 6.12
C THR A 171 14.80 -7.05 5.24
N ALA A 172 15.54 -7.93 4.56
CA ALA A 172 14.97 -9.04 3.79
C ALA A 172 14.16 -9.96 4.71
N GLU A 173 14.73 -10.38 5.84
CA GLU A 173 14.08 -11.22 6.85
C GLU A 173 12.83 -10.52 7.42
N ASN A 174 12.91 -9.24 7.80
CA ASN A 174 11.75 -8.48 8.28
C ASN A 174 10.64 -8.36 7.22
N ARG A 175 11.01 -8.23 5.95
CA ARG A 175 10.06 -8.19 4.83
C ARG A 175 9.39 -9.54 4.64
N GLU A 176 10.16 -10.63 4.68
CA GLU A 176 9.63 -12.00 4.64
C GLU A 176 8.71 -12.30 5.83
N ILE A 177 9.11 -11.92 7.06
CA ILE A 177 8.30 -12.04 8.27
C ILE A 177 7.00 -11.23 8.12
N SER A 178 7.08 -9.98 7.64
CA SER A 178 5.91 -9.13 7.44
C SER A 178 4.94 -9.73 6.41
N LEU A 179 5.46 -10.21 5.28
CA LEU A 179 4.66 -10.89 4.25
C LEU A 179 4.02 -12.18 4.79
N TYR A 180 4.76 -12.96 5.58
CA TYR A 180 4.24 -14.15 6.24
C TYR A 180 3.12 -13.81 7.23
N LEU A 181 3.29 -12.76 8.04
CA LEU A 181 2.26 -12.29 8.98
C LEU A 181 1.00 -11.81 8.24
N ILE A 182 1.15 -11.09 7.14
CA ILE A 182 0.02 -10.66 6.28
C ILE A 182 -0.71 -11.89 5.74
N PHE A 183 0.02 -12.87 5.19
CA PHE A 183 -0.57 -14.08 4.63
C PHE A 183 -1.33 -14.90 5.69
N ILE A 184 -0.77 -15.05 6.89
CA ILE A 184 -1.45 -15.71 8.02
C ILE A 184 -2.68 -14.91 8.45
N ALA A 185 -2.60 -13.59 8.55
CA ALA A 185 -3.74 -12.75 8.90
C ALA A 185 -4.88 -12.88 7.86
N GLU A 186 -4.55 -12.82 6.56
CA GLU A 186 -5.50 -13.04 5.47
C GLU A 186 -6.11 -14.44 5.53
N ALA A 187 -5.30 -15.48 5.75
CA ALA A 187 -5.77 -16.86 5.88
C ALA A 187 -6.72 -17.03 7.08
N VAL A 188 -6.41 -16.43 8.24
CA VAL A 188 -7.27 -16.46 9.44
C VAL A 188 -8.58 -15.71 9.19
N ILE A 189 -8.52 -14.52 8.56
CA ILE A 189 -9.71 -13.74 8.21
C ILE A 189 -10.60 -14.56 7.25
N LEU A 190 -10.03 -15.12 6.19
CA LEU A 190 -10.76 -15.94 5.23
C LEU A 190 -11.35 -17.21 5.88
N ALA A 191 -10.56 -17.93 6.68
CA ALA A 191 -11.05 -19.11 7.41
C ALA A 191 -12.18 -18.75 8.37
N SER A 192 -12.06 -17.63 9.11
CA SER A 192 -13.10 -17.14 10.00
C SER A 192 -14.38 -16.78 9.24
N ALA A 193 -14.26 -16.12 8.08
CA ALA A 193 -15.39 -15.77 7.22
C ALA A 193 -16.09 -17.01 6.68
N VAL A 194 -15.34 -18.03 6.24
CA VAL A 194 -15.87 -19.32 5.76
C VAL A 194 -16.57 -20.07 6.90
N LEU A 195 -15.99 -20.11 8.10
CA LEU A 195 -16.60 -20.74 9.27
C LEU A 195 -17.91 -20.04 9.68
N LEU A 196 -17.90 -18.70 9.75
CA LEU A 196 -19.10 -17.91 10.05
C LEU A 196 -20.18 -18.15 8.99
N PHE A 197 -19.82 -18.20 7.72
CA PHE A 197 -20.74 -18.51 6.62
C PHE A 197 -21.34 -19.91 6.78
N HIS A 198 -20.52 -20.92 7.09
CA HIS A 198 -20.97 -22.30 7.30
C HIS A 198 -21.91 -22.42 8.52
N VAL A 199 -21.57 -21.78 9.64
CA VAL A 199 -22.42 -21.75 10.85
C VAL A 199 -23.74 -21.04 10.56
N CYS A 200 -23.72 -19.90 9.88
CA CYS A 200 -24.93 -19.16 9.50
C CYS A 200 -25.86 -19.99 8.61
N ILE A 201 -25.32 -20.70 7.61
CA ILE A 201 -26.10 -21.58 6.74
C ILE A 201 -26.66 -22.77 7.51
N SER A 202 -25.83 -23.44 8.32
CA SER A 202 -26.25 -24.57 9.13
C SER A 202 -27.36 -24.19 10.11
N HIS A 203 -27.21 -23.06 10.81
CA HIS A 203 -28.22 -22.51 11.70
C HIS A 203 -29.52 -22.16 10.95
N ARG A 204 -29.42 -21.50 9.78
CA ARG A 204 -30.59 -21.19 8.94
C ARG A 204 -31.32 -22.46 8.46
N ARG A 205 -30.59 -23.53 8.14
CA ARG A 205 -31.17 -24.84 7.77
C ARG A 205 -31.87 -25.50 8.97
N LYS A 206 -31.23 -25.52 10.15
CA LYS A 206 -31.83 -26.05 11.39
C LYS A 206 -33.10 -25.28 11.79
N MET A 207 -33.06 -23.95 11.79
CA MET A 207 -34.23 -23.12 12.10
C MET A 207 -35.38 -23.31 11.09
N LYS A 208 -35.07 -23.50 9.80
CA LYS A 208 -36.09 -23.86 8.80
C LYS A 208 -36.72 -25.23 9.08
N ALA A 209 -35.94 -26.22 9.51
CA ALA A 209 -36.45 -27.54 9.89
C ALA A 209 -37.35 -27.47 11.13
N ILE A 210 -36.90 -26.79 12.19
CA ILE A 210 -37.68 -26.60 13.44
C ILE A 210 -39.00 -25.87 13.17
N ARG A 211 -38.99 -24.82 12.32
CA ARG A 211 -40.22 -24.14 11.92
C ARG A 211 -41.20 -25.07 11.19
N ARG A 212 -40.70 -25.95 10.32
CA ARG A 212 -41.55 -26.92 9.61
C ARG A 212 -42.16 -27.94 10.56
N THR A 213 -41.37 -28.51 11.47
CA THR A 213 -41.86 -29.49 12.45
C THR A 213 -42.86 -28.88 13.42
N LEU A 214 -42.62 -27.63 13.87
CA LEU A 214 -43.55 -26.91 14.73
C LEU A 214 -44.86 -26.59 14.02
N LYS A 215 -44.81 -26.20 12.73
CA LYS A 215 -46.00 -25.97 11.90
C LYS A 215 -46.84 -27.24 11.78
N THR A 216 -46.23 -28.38 11.45
CA THR A 216 -46.93 -29.67 11.35
C THR A 216 -47.48 -30.14 12.69
N TYR A 217 -46.78 -29.87 13.80
CA TYR A 217 -47.27 -30.22 15.14
C TYR A 217 -48.51 -29.38 15.53
N LEU A 218 -48.49 -28.08 15.24
CA LEU A 218 -49.62 -27.17 15.48
C LEU A 218 -50.82 -27.52 14.60
N GLU A 219 -50.60 -27.85 13.32
CA GLU A 219 -51.66 -28.29 12.40
C GLU A 219 -52.34 -29.57 12.92
N LYS A 220 -51.55 -30.58 13.32
CA LYS A 220 -52.10 -31.83 13.88
C LYS A 220 -52.87 -31.60 15.19
N LYS A 221 -52.36 -30.75 16.09
CA LYS A 221 -53.06 -30.42 17.35
C LYS A 221 -54.35 -29.66 17.09
N LEU A 222 -54.39 -28.82 16.06
CA LEU A 222 -55.61 -28.14 15.65
C LEU A 222 -56.64 -29.13 15.08
N GLU A 223 -56.22 -30.08 14.25
CA GLU A 223 -57.07 -31.16 13.73
C GLU A 223 -57.65 -32.04 14.86
N GLU A 224 -56.82 -32.44 15.84
CA GLU A 224 -57.25 -33.21 17.01
C GLU A 224 -58.30 -32.44 17.85
N LEU A 225 -58.11 -31.13 18.06
CA LEU A 225 -59.08 -30.30 18.78
C LEU A 225 -60.41 -30.19 18.02
N VAL A 226 -60.34 -30.00 16.69
CA VAL A 226 -61.52 -29.91 15.84
C VAL A 226 -62.29 -31.24 15.85
N GLU A 227 -61.61 -32.38 15.79
CA GLU A 227 -62.24 -33.71 15.85
C GLU A 227 -62.93 -33.98 17.20
N MET A 228 -62.33 -33.55 18.32
CA MET A 228 -62.96 -33.65 19.64
C MET A 228 -64.24 -32.82 19.75
N ILE A 229 -64.26 -31.61 19.17
CA ILE A 229 -65.46 -30.75 19.15
C ILE A 229 -66.58 -31.44 18.37
N TYR A 230 -66.29 -32.01 17.19
CA TYR A 230 -67.30 -32.73 16.40
C TYR A 230 -67.82 -34.01 17.08
N LYS A 231 -67.00 -34.70 17.88
CA LYS A 231 -67.43 -35.89 18.64
C LYS A 231 -68.33 -35.54 19.82
N ASP A 232 -68.00 -34.50 20.58
CA ASP A 232 -68.82 -34.03 21.72
C ASP A 232 -70.21 -33.55 21.24
N ASP A 233 -70.28 -32.90 20.07
CA ASP A 233 -71.55 -32.53 19.45
C ASP A 233 -72.36 -33.76 18.97
N GLY A 234 -71.69 -34.85 18.57
CA GLY A 234 -72.36 -36.11 18.22
C GLY A 234 -72.92 -36.87 19.41
N GLU A 235 -72.21 -36.86 20.54
CA GLU A 235 -72.58 -37.63 21.73
C GLU A 235 -73.74 -37.00 22.50
N LYS A 236 -73.79 -35.66 22.56
CA LYS A 236 -74.94 -34.92 23.13
C LYS A 236 -76.25 -35.19 22.38
N ASN A 237 -76.17 -35.48 21.07
CA ASN A 237 -77.34 -35.85 20.29
C ASN A 237 -77.80 -37.30 20.55
N LEU A 238 -76.91 -38.19 21.00
CA LEU A 238 -77.21 -39.60 21.30
C LEU A 238 -77.77 -39.81 22.72
N GLU A 239 -77.27 -39.08 23.72
CA GLU A 239 -77.80 -39.17 25.10
C GLU A 239 -79.26 -38.66 25.19
N PHE A 240 -79.62 -37.67 24.39
CA PHE A 240 -81.00 -37.17 24.34
C PHE A 240 -81.99 -38.21 23.78
N GLY A 241 -81.52 -39.16 22.96
CA GLY A 241 -82.35 -40.22 22.40
C GLY A 241 -82.56 -41.42 23.34
N ARG A 242 -81.61 -41.73 24.22
CA ARG A 242 -81.63 -42.98 25.01
C ARG A 242 -82.45 -42.88 26.30
N SER A 243 -82.62 -41.67 26.82
CA SER A 243 -83.29 -41.44 28.10
C SER A 243 -84.80 -41.72 28.07
N ASN A 244 -85.40 -41.90 26.89
CA ASN A 244 -86.85 -42.05 26.74
C ASN A 244 -87.38 -43.49 26.57
N SER A 245 -86.54 -44.53 26.47
CA SER A 245 -87.01 -45.86 26.02
C SER A 245 -87.10 -46.97 27.08
N ASN A 246 -86.62 -46.81 28.33
CA ASN A 246 -86.45 -47.94 29.25
C ASN A 246 -87.31 -47.91 30.55
N SER A 247 -88.44 -47.20 30.56
CA SER A 247 -89.45 -47.40 31.61
C SER A 247 -90.28 -48.66 31.33
N LEU A 248 -90.71 -49.38 32.38
CA LEU A 248 -91.47 -50.65 32.42
C LEU A 248 -90.66 -51.95 32.33
N THR A 249 -90.15 -52.46 33.47
CA THR A 249 -90.67 -53.68 34.15
C THR A 249 -89.83 -54.04 35.40
N GLY A 250 -90.47 -54.02 36.58
CA GLY A 250 -90.24 -55.04 37.64
C GLY A 250 -89.31 -54.74 38.82
N GLU A 251 -89.66 -53.76 39.67
CA GLU A 251 -89.36 -53.66 41.11
C GLU A 251 -90.40 -54.48 41.94
N PRO A 252 -90.43 -54.52 43.30
CA PRO A 252 -89.44 -54.87 44.33
C PRO A 252 -90.01 -55.92 45.35
N THR A 253 -89.19 -56.50 46.23
CA THR A 253 -89.68 -57.26 47.42
C THR A 253 -89.60 -56.43 48.70
N CYS A 254 -90.75 -56.36 49.38
CA CYS A 254 -91.08 -55.58 50.57
C CYS A 254 -90.84 -56.33 51.91
N ALA A 255 -90.64 -55.53 52.98
CA ALA A 255 -91.25 -55.62 54.33
C ALA A 255 -91.01 -56.90 55.19
N GLU A 256 -91.02 -56.94 56.53
CA GLU A 256 -91.33 -56.04 57.65
C GLU A 256 -90.96 -56.81 58.95
N SER A 257 -90.84 -56.14 60.11
CA SER A 257 -91.21 -56.58 61.48
C SER A 257 -90.33 -55.87 62.53
N GLU A 258 -90.78 -55.36 63.67
CA GLU A 258 -92.09 -55.32 64.30
C GLU A 258 -92.03 -54.34 65.50
N MET A 259 -93.15 -53.67 65.76
CA MET A 259 -93.48 -53.07 67.05
C MET A 259 -94.01 -54.18 67.95
N GLN A 260 -93.34 -54.43 69.08
CA GLN A 260 -93.70 -55.43 70.08
C GLN A 260 -94.40 -54.77 71.28
N THR A 261 -95.72 -54.93 71.34
CA THR A 261 -96.46 -55.25 72.57
C THR A 261 -96.59 -56.77 72.57
N GLY A 262 -96.34 -57.58 73.59
CA GLY A 262 -95.95 -57.47 74.99
C GLY A 262 -96.02 -58.90 75.54
N THR A 263 -95.36 -59.16 76.68
CA THR A 263 -95.15 -60.48 77.34
C THR A 263 -94.21 -61.46 76.67
#